data_AF-R4XD64-F1
#
_entry.id   AF-R4XD64-F1
#
_cell.length_a   1.000
_cell.length_b   1.000
_cell.length_c   1.000
_cell.angle_alpha   90.00
_cell.angle_beta   90.00
_cell.angle_gamma   90.00
#
_symmetry.space_group_name_H-M   'P 1'
#
loop_
_entity.id
_entity.type
_entity.pdbx_description
1 polymer ?
#
loop_
_entity_poly.entity_id
_entity_poly.type
_entity_poly.pdbx_seq_one_letter_code
_entity_poly.pdbx_strand_id
1 'polypeptide(L)'
;MSLPHRQAPIPAHLRKETGKRSTSLASTPLIPEQFKESFSLLDKDGDGLINRADLGAMWTSLGVPKSESELSIMLNELPSPLNFAAYFTAMTGLLTDMSSREDLMGALTTFDEGDSGKIDVKDLKEALTTGPNAMTEAEVDSVIEAYSRNGKFNYNGFVESIAGAA
;
A
#
# COMPACT_ATOMS: atom_id res chain seq x y z
N MET A 1 -12.53 56.47 27.09
CA MET A 1 -11.98 56.56 25.72
C MET A 1 -10.77 55.63 25.66
N SER A 2 -10.89 54.46 25.03
CA SER A 2 -9.78 53.57 24.73
C SER A 2 -9.96 53.01 23.32
N LEU A 3 -8.91 53.13 22.50
CA LEU A 3 -8.87 52.86 21.07
C LEU A 3 -9.09 51.37 20.71
N PRO A 4 -9.64 51.05 19.51
CA PRO A 4 -9.73 49.69 19.04
C PRO A 4 -8.37 49.18 18.53
N HIS A 5 -7.96 47.99 19.00
CA HIS A 5 -6.79 47.26 18.50
C HIS A 5 -7.04 46.79 17.05
N ARG A 6 -6.30 47.37 16.10
CA ARG A 6 -6.29 46.99 14.69
C ARG A 6 -5.29 45.83 14.51
N GLN A 7 -5.79 44.63 14.22
CA GLN A 7 -4.95 43.48 13.88
C GLN A 7 -4.35 43.68 12.48
N ALA A 8 -3.02 43.59 12.37
CA ALA A 8 -2.29 43.72 11.11
C ALA A 8 -2.43 42.44 10.25
N PRO A 9 -2.40 42.52 8.91
CA PRO A 9 -2.44 41.35 8.05
C PRO A 9 -1.13 40.55 8.14
N ILE A 10 -1.25 39.22 8.18
CA ILE A 10 -0.14 38.27 8.27
C ILE A 10 0.69 38.32 6.96
N PRO A 11 2.02 38.44 7.02
CA PRO A 11 2.86 38.57 5.82
C PRO A 11 2.94 37.26 5.01
N ALA A 12 2.95 37.39 3.68
CA ALA A 12 2.82 36.31 2.70
C ALA A 12 3.90 35.19 2.75
N HIS A 13 5.00 35.38 3.49
CA HIS A 13 6.06 34.39 3.63
C HIS A 13 5.79 33.32 4.71
N LEU A 14 4.70 33.46 5.48
CA LEU A 14 4.24 32.42 6.43
C LEU A 14 3.31 31.38 5.77
N ARG A 15 3.20 31.38 4.43
CA ARG A 15 2.49 30.34 3.68
C ARG A 15 3.45 29.18 3.41
N LYS A 16 3.88 28.47 4.47
CA LYS A 16 4.66 27.24 4.30
C LYS A 16 3.73 26.08 3.97
N GLU A 17 3.68 25.81 2.67
CA GLU A 17 3.72 24.47 2.06
C GLU A 17 3.21 23.32 2.93
N THR A 18 1.94 23.00 2.72
CA THR A 18 1.32 21.75 3.14
C THR A 18 1.91 20.58 2.38
N GLY A 19 2.25 19.52 3.11
CA GLY A 19 2.11 18.15 2.61
C GLY A 19 3.39 17.48 2.18
N LYS A 20 4.17 17.00 3.16
CA LYS A 20 4.97 15.79 2.95
C LYS A 20 4.01 14.69 2.48
N ARG A 21 4.14 14.24 1.23
CA ARG A 21 3.48 13.04 0.70
C ARG A 21 4.05 11.81 1.42
N SER A 22 3.52 11.55 2.61
CA SER A 22 3.58 10.23 3.23
C SER A 22 2.55 9.38 2.50
N THR A 23 2.99 8.56 1.55
CA THR A 23 2.14 7.57 0.88
C THR A 23 1.84 6.44 1.85
N SER A 24 0.90 6.67 2.78
CA SER A 24 0.23 5.59 3.50
C SER A 24 -0.85 5.03 2.59
N LEU A 25 -0.56 3.91 1.94
CA LEU A 25 -1.44 3.20 0.99
C LEU A 25 -2.65 2.52 1.65
N ALA A 26 -2.82 2.70 2.95
CA ALA A 26 -3.52 1.73 3.77
C ALA A 26 -4.84 2.21 4.40
N SER A 27 -5.15 3.51 4.47
CA SER A 27 -6.39 4.00 5.10
C SER A 27 -7.08 5.16 4.41
N THR A 28 -6.72 5.50 3.18
CA THR A 28 -7.56 6.44 2.41
C THR A 28 -8.53 5.60 1.59
N PRO A 29 -9.87 5.80 1.65
CA PRO A 29 -10.72 5.28 0.60
C PRO A 29 -10.15 5.85 -0.69
N LEU A 30 -9.50 5.01 -1.50
CA LEU A 30 -8.86 5.44 -2.73
C LEU A 30 -9.98 6.05 -3.57
N ILE A 31 -10.00 7.38 -3.61
CA ILE A 31 -11.04 8.13 -4.29
C ILE A 31 -10.98 7.68 -5.75
N PRO A 32 -12.11 7.50 -6.45
CA PRO A 32 -12.12 7.13 -7.87
C PRO A 32 -11.13 7.93 -8.72
N GLU A 33 -10.80 9.15 -8.31
CA GLU A 33 -9.77 10.02 -8.89
C GLU A 33 -8.34 9.46 -8.80
N GLN A 34 -7.92 8.84 -7.70
CA GLN A 34 -6.58 8.24 -7.56
C GLN A 34 -6.40 7.01 -8.48
N PHE A 35 -7.46 6.21 -8.61
CA PHE A 35 -7.46 5.12 -9.58
C PHE A 35 -7.46 5.63 -11.00
N LYS A 36 -8.15 6.75 -11.26
CA LYS A 36 -8.17 7.39 -12.57
C LYS A 36 -6.81 7.97 -12.94
N GLU A 37 -6.13 8.63 -12.01
CA GLU A 37 -4.74 9.10 -12.21
C GLU A 37 -3.78 7.93 -12.46
N SER A 38 -3.88 6.86 -11.67
CA SER A 38 -3.07 5.65 -11.88
C SER A 38 -3.36 5.02 -13.25
N PHE A 39 -4.64 4.88 -13.62
CA PHE A 39 -5.03 4.34 -14.91
C PHE A 39 -4.49 5.20 -16.06
N SER A 40 -4.60 6.52 -15.98
CA SER A 40 -4.01 7.44 -16.97
C SER A 40 -2.48 7.41 -17.00
N LEU A 41 -1.82 6.98 -15.93
CA LEU A 41 -0.37 6.77 -15.93
C LEU A 41 -0.01 5.47 -16.66
N LEU A 42 -0.86 4.44 -16.56
CA LEU A 42 -0.69 3.14 -17.20
C LEU A 42 -1.05 3.22 -18.69
N ASP A 43 -2.23 3.72 -19.05
CA ASP A 43 -2.73 3.92 -20.42
C ASP A 43 -1.94 5.01 -21.15
N LYS A 44 -0.86 4.63 -21.85
CA LYS A 44 0.09 5.59 -22.46
C LYS A 44 -0.41 6.20 -23.75
N ASP A 45 -1.16 5.43 -24.53
CA ASP A 45 -1.74 5.88 -25.79
C ASP A 45 -3.12 6.53 -25.61
N GLY A 46 -3.73 6.38 -24.43
CA GLY A 46 -4.96 7.06 -24.04
C GLY A 46 -6.20 6.46 -24.71
N ASP A 47 -6.13 5.18 -25.12
CA ASP A 47 -7.22 4.48 -25.80
C ASP A 47 -8.27 3.94 -24.80
N GLY A 48 -8.02 4.07 -23.50
CA GLY A 48 -8.88 3.61 -22.43
C GLY A 48 -8.74 2.12 -22.10
N LEU A 49 -7.72 1.45 -22.64
CA LEU A 49 -7.43 0.03 -22.47
C LEU A 49 -5.94 -0.18 -22.14
N ILE A 50 -5.66 -0.76 -20.98
CA ILE A 50 -4.27 -1.11 -20.66
C ILE A 50 -3.89 -2.37 -21.44
N ASN A 51 -2.95 -2.23 -22.36
CA ASN A 51 -2.44 -3.32 -23.17
C ASN A 51 -1.00 -3.71 -22.76
N ARG A 52 -0.41 -4.67 -23.48
CA ARG A 52 0.94 -5.18 -23.17
C ARG A 52 2.01 -4.11 -23.34
N ALA A 53 1.87 -3.24 -24.34
CA ALA A 53 2.82 -2.16 -24.59
C ALA A 53 2.79 -1.14 -23.45
N ASP A 54 1.60 -0.80 -22.94
CA ASP A 54 1.42 0.08 -21.77
C ASP A 54 2.09 -0.47 -20.53
N LEU A 55 1.84 -1.73 -20.21
CA LEU A 55 2.42 -2.39 -19.04
C LEU A 55 3.95 -2.48 -19.18
N GLY A 56 4.46 -2.82 -20.37
CA GLY A 56 5.90 -2.84 -20.65
C GLY A 56 6.56 -1.46 -20.52
N ALA A 57 5.89 -0.41 -21.00
CA ALA A 57 6.35 0.96 -20.86
C ALA A 57 6.39 1.42 -19.40
N MET A 58 5.38 1.04 -18.60
CA MET A 58 5.35 1.29 -17.15
C MET A 58 6.54 0.64 -16.44
N TRP A 59 6.76 -0.66 -16.64
CA TRP A 59 7.86 -1.40 -16.00
C TRP A 59 9.24 -0.87 -16.42
N THR A 60 9.38 -0.47 -17.69
CA THR A 60 10.57 0.22 -18.19
C THR A 60 10.76 1.57 -17.50
N SER A 61 9.69 2.34 -17.28
CA SER A 61 9.71 3.62 -16.57
C SER A 61 10.05 3.48 -15.09
N LEU A 62 9.75 2.34 -14.47
CA LEU A 62 10.13 2.01 -13.09
C LEU A 62 11.58 1.51 -12.96
N GLY A 63 12.30 1.36 -14.07
CA GLY A 63 13.68 0.87 -14.08
C GLY A 63 13.80 -0.65 -13.93
N VAL A 64 12.69 -1.38 -14.02
CA VAL A 64 12.64 -2.85 -13.90
C VAL A 64 11.91 -3.42 -15.13
N PRO A 65 12.56 -3.45 -16.32
CA PRO A 65 11.92 -3.95 -17.52
C PRO A 65 11.57 -5.43 -17.36
N LYS A 66 10.33 -5.80 -17.70
CA LYS A 66 9.85 -7.18 -17.72
C LYS A 66 9.90 -7.77 -19.12
N SER A 67 10.10 -9.08 -19.21
CA SER A 67 10.06 -9.80 -20.48
C SER A 67 8.64 -9.88 -21.05
N GLU A 68 8.50 -10.05 -22.36
CA GLU A 68 7.18 -10.19 -22.99
C GLU A 68 6.37 -11.36 -22.42
N SER A 69 7.04 -12.44 -22.04
CA SER A 69 6.41 -13.60 -21.41
C SER A 69 5.84 -13.26 -20.04
N GLU A 70 6.57 -12.53 -19.20
CA GLU A 70 6.07 -12.07 -17.90
C GLU A 70 4.89 -11.11 -18.05
N LEU A 71 4.97 -10.14 -18.97
CA LEU A 71 3.87 -9.20 -19.23
C LEU A 71 2.62 -9.94 -19.72
N SER A 72 2.81 -11.00 -20.52
CA SER A 72 1.71 -11.85 -20.99
C SER A 72 1.05 -12.62 -19.85
N ILE A 73 1.85 -13.16 -18.92
CA ILE A 73 1.34 -13.87 -17.74
C ILE A 73 0.53 -12.89 -16.88
N MET A 74 1.09 -11.72 -16.58
CA MET A 74 0.41 -10.69 -15.77
C MET A 74 -0.91 -10.23 -16.40
N LEU A 75 -0.95 -10.05 -17.72
CA LEU A 75 -2.19 -9.68 -18.41
C LEU A 75 -3.21 -10.82 -18.47
N ASN A 76 -2.77 -12.08 -18.51
CA ASN A 76 -3.68 -13.23 -18.50
C ASN A 76 -4.34 -13.45 -17.13
N GLU A 77 -3.70 -12.99 -16.05
CA GLU A 77 -4.29 -12.99 -14.71
C GLU A 77 -5.28 -11.84 -14.49
N LEU A 78 -5.28 -10.84 -15.39
CA LEU A 78 -6.19 -9.71 -15.33
C LEU A 78 -7.36 -9.86 -16.31
N PRO A 79 -8.53 -9.27 -16.00
CA PRO A 79 -9.66 -9.26 -16.91
C PRO A 79 -9.31 -8.56 -18.24
N SER A 80 -9.61 -9.23 -19.36
CA SER A 80 -9.45 -8.71 -20.72
C SER A 80 -10.81 -8.44 -21.36
N PRO A 81 -11.06 -7.25 -21.97
CA PRO A 81 -10.13 -6.13 -22.08
C PRO A 81 -9.98 -5.34 -20.77
N LEU A 82 -8.75 -4.93 -20.43
CA LEU A 82 -8.42 -4.23 -19.18
C LEU A 82 -8.76 -2.74 -19.27
N ASN A 83 -10.06 -2.45 -19.30
CA ASN A 83 -10.59 -1.09 -19.22
C ASN A 83 -10.58 -0.55 -17.78
N PHE A 84 -10.90 0.74 -17.61
CA PHE A 84 -10.91 1.36 -16.27
C PHE A 84 -11.78 0.62 -15.24
N ALA A 85 -12.96 0.12 -15.64
CA ALA A 85 -13.85 -0.59 -14.73
C ALA A 85 -13.25 -1.94 -14.30
N ALA A 86 -12.61 -2.65 -15.22
CA ALA A 86 -11.91 -3.90 -14.97
C ALA A 86 -10.67 -3.70 -14.09
N TYR A 87 -9.88 -2.65 -14.36
CA TYR A 87 -8.75 -2.22 -13.54
C TYR A 87 -9.19 -1.82 -12.13
N PHE A 88 -10.25 -1.01 -12.01
CA PHE A 88 -10.82 -0.61 -10.74
C PHE A 88 -11.27 -1.83 -9.95
N THR A 89 -12.02 -2.75 -10.58
CA THR A 89 -12.50 -3.98 -9.94
C THR A 89 -11.35 -4.87 -9.48
N ALA A 90 -10.32 -5.06 -10.30
CA ALA A 90 -9.14 -5.84 -9.95
C ALA A 90 -8.38 -5.20 -8.77
N MET A 91 -8.16 -3.89 -8.82
CA MET A 91 -7.44 -3.17 -7.76
C MET A 91 -8.26 -3.10 -6.46
N THR A 92 -9.57 -2.89 -6.53
CA THR A 92 -10.46 -2.97 -5.36
C THR A 92 -10.57 -4.39 -4.83
N GLY A 93 -10.51 -5.41 -5.70
CA GLY A 93 -10.48 -6.82 -5.30
C GLY A 93 -9.23 -7.14 -4.50
N LEU A 94 -8.06 -6.71 -4.99
CA LEU A 94 -6.79 -6.81 -4.24
C LEU A 94 -6.86 -6.06 -2.90
N LEU A 95 -7.51 -4.89 -2.86
CA LEU A 95 -7.69 -4.14 -1.62
C LEU A 95 -8.74 -4.75 -0.67
N THR A 96 -9.70 -5.51 -1.19
CA THR A 96 -10.72 -6.22 -0.40
C THR A 96 -10.17 -7.55 0.12
N ASP A 97 -9.20 -8.14 -0.58
CA ASP A 97 -8.45 -9.33 -0.14
C ASP A 97 -7.42 -9.00 0.94
N MET A 98 -7.03 -7.72 1.07
CA MET A 98 -6.28 -7.25 2.23
C MET A 98 -7.16 -7.43 3.48
N SER A 99 -6.72 -8.31 4.38
CA SER A 99 -7.41 -8.56 5.64
C SER A 99 -7.66 -7.24 6.38
N SER A 100 -8.85 -7.08 6.96
CA SER A 100 -9.20 -5.86 7.68
C SER A 100 -8.24 -5.65 8.87
N ARG A 101 -8.10 -4.41 9.33
CA ARG A 101 -7.30 -4.11 10.52
C ARG A 101 -7.70 -4.98 11.71
N GLU A 102 -9.00 -5.18 11.90
CA GLU A 102 -9.56 -5.97 13.01
C GLU A 102 -9.20 -7.45 12.88
N ASP A 103 -9.28 -8.01 11.66
CA ASP A 103 -8.89 -9.39 11.39
C ASP A 103 -7.37 -9.60 11.56
N LEU A 104 -6.56 -8.66 11.06
CA LEU A 104 -5.10 -8.68 11.21
C LEU A 104 -4.69 -8.57 12.67
N MET A 105 -5.30 -7.64 13.43
CA MET A 105 -5.05 -7.52 14.86
C MET A 105 -5.49 -8.78 15.61
N GLY A 106 -6.68 -9.31 15.32
CA GLY A 106 -7.18 -10.52 15.97
C GLY A 106 -6.29 -11.74 15.74
N ALA A 107 -5.82 -11.93 14.50
CA ALA A 107 -4.89 -13.00 14.15
C ALA A 107 -3.54 -12.86 14.86
N LEU A 108 -2.98 -11.65 14.92
CA LEU A 108 -1.65 -11.39 15.49
C LEU A 108 -1.66 -11.39 17.02
N THR A 109 -2.70 -10.87 17.67
CA THR A 109 -2.85 -10.93 19.14
C THR A 109 -2.93 -12.37 19.65
N THR A 110 -3.35 -13.34 18.83
CA THR A 110 -3.32 -14.77 19.20
C THR A 110 -1.90 -15.27 19.52
N PHE A 111 -0.86 -14.63 18.98
CA PHE A 111 0.54 -14.94 19.26
C PHE A 111 1.15 -14.08 20.38
N ASP A 112 0.43 -13.06 20.88
CA ASP A 112 0.89 -12.14 21.93
C ASP A 112 0.08 -12.36 23.20
N GLU A 113 0.34 -13.47 23.91
CA GLU A 113 -0.33 -13.84 25.17
C GLU A 113 -0.24 -12.76 26.27
N GLY A 114 0.64 -11.77 26.10
CA GLY A 114 0.85 -10.67 27.05
C GLY A 114 0.28 -9.32 26.62
N ASP A 115 -0.43 -9.23 25.48
CA ASP A 115 -0.94 -7.97 24.91
C ASP A 115 0.14 -6.86 24.86
N SER A 116 1.39 -7.26 24.60
CA SER A 116 2.54 -6.36 24.56
C SER A 116 2.58 -5.50 23.29
N GLY A 117 1.73 -5.80 22.31
CA GLY A 117 1.77 -5.26 20.97
C GLY A 117 2.93 -5.82 20.14
N LYS A 118 3.57 -6.91 20.59
CA LYS A 118 4.77 -7.46 20.00
C LYS A 118 4.82 -8.98 20.07
N ILE A 119 5.26 -9.61 18.99
CA ILE A 119 5.37 -11.07 18.88
C ILE A 119 6.85 -11.47 18.77
N ASP A 120 7.22 -12.67 19.23
CA ASP A 120 8.56 -13.17 18.98
C ASP A 120 8.78 -13.40 17.48
N VAL A 121 9.90 -12.91 16.96
CA VAL A 121 10.24 -13.06 15.55
C VAL A 121 10.32 -14.52 15.13
N LYS A 122 10.79 -15.41 16.03
CA LYS A 122 10.92 -16.83 15.71
C LYS A 122 9.56 -17.48 15.50
N ASP A 123 8.64 -17.22 16.43
CA ASP A 123 7.28 -17.77 16.39
C ASP A 123 6.52 -17.25 15.16
N LEU A 124 6.67 -15.95 14.84
CA LEU A 124 6.07 -15.37 13.64
C LEU A 124 6.68 -15.94 12.36
N LYS A 125 8.00 -16.09 12.29
CA LYS A 125 8.68 -16.65 11.10
C LYS A 125 8.23 -18.08 10.86
N GLU A 126 8.18 -18.91 11.90
CA GLU A 126 7.71 -20.29 11.80
C GLU A 126 6.25 -20.36 11.34
N ALA A 127 5.37 -19.50 11.87
CA ALA A 127 3.97 -19.45 11.44
C ALA A 127 3.81 -19.06 9.96
N LEU A 128 4.60 -18.10 9.47
CA LEU A 128 4.55 -17.61 8.08
C LEU A 128 5.18 -18.58 7.07
N THR A 129 6.05 -19.49 7.50
CA THR A 129 6.72 -20.47 6.61
C THR A 129 6.11 -21.87 6.65
N THR A 130 5.18 -22.15 7.57
CA THR A 130 4.64 -23.52 7.80
C THR A 130 3.22 -23.73 7.24
N GLY A 131 2.52 -22.67 6.85
CA GLY A 131 1.13 -22.72 6.38
C GLY A 131 0.95 -23.17 4.91
N PRO A 132 -0.31 -23.45 4.48
CA PRO A 132 -0.64 -23.76 3.08
C PRO A 132 -0.33 -22.60 2.11
N ASN A 133 -0.26 -21.37 2.64
CA ASN A 133 0.16 -20.16 1.94
C ASN A 133 1.53 -19.68 2.47
N ALA A 134 2.44 -20.61 2.73
CA ALA A 134 3.77 -20.29 3.25
C ALA A 134 4.49 -19.29 2.33
N MET A 135 5.01 -18.23 2.94
CA MET A 135 5.85 -17.25 2.26
C MET A 135 7.29 -17.76 2.20
N THR A 136 8.07 -17.28 1.24
CA THR A 136 9.50 -17.60 1.19
C THR A 136 10.24 -16.92 2.34
N GLU A 137 11.34 -17.53 2.80
CA GLU A 137 12.15 -16.92 3.87
C GLU A 137 12.61 -15.49 3.53
N ALA A 138 12.91 -15.22 2.25
CA ALA A 138 13.32 -13.90 1.80
C ALA A 138 12.20 -12.85 1.94
N GLU A 139 10.95 -13.22 1.64
CA GLU A 139 9.80 -12.34 1.81
C GLU A 139 9.53 -12.08 3.31
N VAL A 140 9.60 -13.14 4.12
CA VAL A 140 9.38 -13.05 5.56
C VAL A 140 10.47 -12.21 6.24
N ASP A 141 11.74 -12.41 5.89
CA ASP A 141 12.86 -11.64 6.43
C ASP A 141 12.75 -10.16 6.06
N SER A 142 12.35 -9.84 4.82
CA SER A 142 12.14 -8.45 4.40
C SER A 142 11.06 -7.74 5.22
N VAL A 143 9.99 -8.44 5.60
CA VAL A 143 8.92 -7.88 6.43
C VAL A 143 9.36 -7.76 7.88
N ILE A 144 10.01 -8.79 8.42
CA ILE A 144 10.48 -8.81 9.81
C ILE A 144 11.53 -7.72 10.04
N GLU A 145 12.48 -7.52 9.14
CA GLU A 145 13.52 -6.50 9.29
C GLU A 145 12.94 -5.08 9.37
N ALA A 146 11.85 -4.81 8.65
CA ALA A 146 11.22 -3.49 8.64
C ALA A 146 10.45 -3.16 9.92
N TYR A 147 9.89 -4.15 10.61
CA TYR A 147 8.97 -3.95 11.75
C TYR A 147 9.45 -4.61 13.06
N SER A 148 10.62 -5.23 13.09
CA SER A 148 11.18 -5.85 14.29
C SER A 148 12.24 -4.99 14.97
N ARG A 149 12.26 -5.05 16.31
CA ARG A 149 13.33 -4.48 17.13
C ARG A 149 13.64 -5.41 18.28
N ASN A 150 14.93 -5.73 18.46
CA ASN A 150 15.42 -6.63 19.52
C ASN A 150 14.78 -8.03 19.49
N GLY A 151 14.56 -8.59 18.29
CA GLY A 151 13.95 -9.92 18.15
C GLY A 151 12.45 -9.97 18.42
N LYS A 152 11.80 -8.81 18.57
CA LYS A 152 10.35 -8.68 18.74
C LYS A 152 9.73 -7.90 17.59
N PHE A 153 8.76 -8.51 16.91
CA PHE A 153 8.02 -7.92 15.80
C PHE A 153 6.91 -7.01 16.33
N ASN A 154 6.91 -5.73 15.94
CA ASN A 154 5.87 -4.77 16.29
C ASN A 154 4.70 -4.85 15.30
N TYR A 155 3.73 -5.72 15.61
CA TYR A 155 2.59 -5.93 14.72
C TYR A 155 1.64 -4.73 14.70
N ASN A 156 1.56 -3.93 15.77
CA ASN A 156 0.74 -2.71 15.77
C ASN A 156 1.21 -1.74 14.68
N GLY A 157 2.53 -1.48 14.63
CA GLY A 157 3.10 -0.61 13.61
C GLY A 157 3.02 -1.20 12.19
N PHE A 158 3.12 -2.53 12.07
CA PHE A 158 2.91 -3.22 10.80
C PHE A 158 1.48 -3.03 10.30
N VAL A 159 0.49 -3.35 11.13
CA VAL A 159 -0.95 -3.22 10.80
C VAL A 159 -1.32 -1.76 10.53
N GLU A 160 -0.80 -0.80 11.29
CA GLU A 160 -0.97 0.62 10.97
C GLU A 160 -0.35 1.03 9.64
N SER A 161 0.72 0.37 9.20
CA SER A 161 1.33 0.66 7.90
C SER A 161 0.58 0.01 6.73
N ILE A 162 -0.02 -1.17 6.92
CA ILE A 162 -0.67 -1.94 5.85
C ILE A 162 -2.20 -1.77 5.79
N ALA A 163 -2.85 -1.53 6.92
CA ALA A 163 -4.29 -1.24 7.05
C ALA A 163 -4.57 0.21 7.50
N GLY A 164 -3.52 0.98 7.81
CA GLY A 164 -3.55 2.43 7.97
C GLY A 164 -3.92 2.90 9.38
N ALA A 165 -3.69 4.19 9.66
CA ALA A 165 -3.97 4.81 10.95
C ALA A 165 -5.46 5.20 11.06
N ALA A 166 -6.06 4.91 12.21
CA ALA A 166 -7.42 5.35 12.56
C ALA A 166 -7.52 6.86 12.79
#